data_AF-A0A401KZC1-F1
#
_entry.id   AF-A0A401KZC1-F1
#
_cell.length_a   1.000
_cell.length_b   1.000
_cell.length_c   1.000
_cell.angle_alpha   90.00
_cell.angle_beta   90.00
_cell.angle_gamma   90.00
#
_symmetry.space_group_name_H-M   'P 1'
#
loop_
_entity.id
_entity.type
_entity.pdbx_description
1 polymer ?
#
loop_
_entity_poly.entity_id
_entity_poly.type
_entity_poly.pdbx_seq_one_letter_code
_entity_poly.pdbx_strand_id
1 'polypeptide(L)'
;MLTVLYSQELEAEGFTVFCVSPGWLKTEMGSDDADLPVDTGVAAVLDIVLTTGKEKNGRFLNIHVPGWESNPGMNQYDGKELPCVNDVPASRSDTA
;
A
#
# COMPACT_ATOMS: atom_id res chain seq x y z
N MET A 1 8.89 -8.88 8.36
CA MET A 1 8.15 -7.65 8.01
C MET A 1 8.58 -6.53 8.94
N LEU A 2 9.34 -5.54 8.48
CA LEU A 2 9.85 -4.46 9.33
C LEU A 2 8.74 -3.48 9.77
N THR A 3 7.79 -3.17 8.87
CA THR A 3 6.64 -2.29 9.16
C THR A 3 5.79 -2.79 10.34
N VAL A 4 5.50 -4.09 10.41
CA VAL A 4 4.72 -4.68 11.51
C VAL A 4 5.46 -4.59 12.84
N LEU A 5 6.77 -4.84 12.84
CA LEU A 5 7.58 -4.72 14.05
C LEU A 5 7.59 -3.29 14.59
N TYR A 6 7.84 -2.30 13.73
CA TYR A 6 7.80 -0.90 14.15
C TYR A 6 6.40 -0.41 14.52
N SER A 7 5.35 -0.92 13.86
CA SER A 7 3.98 -0.58 14.24
C SER A 7 3.65 -1.03 15.65
N GLN A 8 4.18 -2.17 16.11
CA GLN A 8 3.95 -2.71 17.45
C GLN A 8 4.82 -2.01 18.49
N GLU A 9 6.11 -1.82 18.19
CA GLU A 9 7.06 -1.18 19.11
C GLU A 9 6.67 0.27 19.42
N LEU A 10 6.24 1.03 18.41
CA LEU A 10 5.96 2.46 18.54
C LEU A 10 4.49 2.80 18.83
N GLU A 11 3.61 1.79 18.96
CA GLU A 11 2.18 1.98 19.18
C GLU A 11 1.91 2.72 20.50
N ALA A 12 2.63 2.33 21.56
CA ALA A 12 2.49 2.93 22.90
C ALA A 12 2.91 4.41 22.93
N GLU A 13 3.81 4.82 22.03
CA GLU A 13 4.23 6.21 21.84
C GLU A 13 3.25 7.02 20.97
N GLY A 14 2.23 6.36 20.41
CA GLY A 14 1.18 6.99 19.62
C GLY A 14 1.51 7.16 18.14
N PHE A 15 2.61 6.58 17.66
CA PHE A 15 2.92 6.57 16.23
C PHE A 15 2.01 5.60 15.46
N THR A 16 1.79 5.93 14.18
CA THR A 16 1.20 5.00 13.21
C THR A 16 2.26 4.71 12.15
N VAL A 17 2.53 3.42 11.92
CA VAL A 17 3.51 2.96 10.95
C VAL A 17 2.78 2.08 9.93
N PHE A 18 2.85 2.44 8.66
CA PHE A 18 2.27 1.66 7.57
C PHE A 18 3.20 1.66 6.35
N CYS A 19 2.95 0.74 5.42
CA CYS A 19 3.61 0.70 4.12
C CYS A 19 2.65 1.23 3.05
N VAL A 20 3.16 1.90 2.02
CA VAL A 20 2.36 2.38 0.89
C VAL A 20 2.99 1.91 -0.41
N SER A 21 2.16 1.37 -1.30
CA SER A 21 2.50 1.19 -2.70
C SER A 21 2.16 2.49 -3.43
N PRO A 22 3.14 3.28 -3.90
CA PRO A 22 2.89 4.57 -4.54
C PRO A 22 2.38 4.44 -5.98
N GLY A 23 2.20 3.20 -6.46
CA GLY A 23 1.94 2.88 -7.86
C GLY A 23 3.21 2.85 -8.71
N TRP A 24 3.06 2.48 -9.98
CA TRP A 24 4.16 2.50 -10.94
C TRP A 24 4.29 3.90 -11.54
N LEU A 25 5.27 4.66 -11.03
CA LEU A 25 5.46 6.07 -11.35
C LEU A 25 6.55 6.31 -12.40
N LYS A 26 6.33 7.27 -13.31
CA LYS A 26 7.27 7.74 -14.35
C LYS A 26 8.46 8.48 -13.74
N THR A 27 9.35 7.70 -13.15
CA THR A 27 10.61 8.12 -12.53
C THR A 27 11.77 7.41 -13.22
N GLU A 28 13.02 7.75 -12.89
CA GLU A 28 14.17 6.98 -13.37
C GLU A 28 14.07 5.48 -13.02
N MET A 29 13.54 5.15 -11.84
CA MET A 29 13.32 3.76 -11.40
C MET A 29 12.16 3.07 -12.14
N GLY A 30 11.08 3.82 -12.41
CA GLY A 30 9.88 3.28 -13.04
C GLY A 30 9.91 3.29 -14.57
N SER A 31 10.80 4.07 -15.18
CA SER A 31 10.88 4.36 -16.62
C SER A 31 9.66 5.11 -17.18
N ASP A 32 9.73 5.48 -18.46
CA ASP A 32 8.64 6.18 -19.17
C ASP A 32 7.41 5.29 -19.44
N ASP A 33 7.60 3.96 -19.38
CA ASP A 33 6.54 2.95 -19.56
C ASP A 33 5.62 2.82 -18.34
N ALA A 34 5.97 3.48 -17.23
CA ALA A 34 5.16 3.46 -16.03
C ALA A 34 3.77 4.06 -16.23
N ASP A 35 2.82 3.57 -15.45
CA ASP A 35 1.40 3.93 -15.58
C ASP A 35 1.13 5.41 -15.30
N LEU A 36 1.73 5.93 -14.22
CA LEU A 36 1.32 7.19 -13.62
C LEU A 36 2.42 8.25 -13.68
N PRO A 37 2.06 9.51 -13.99
CA PRO A 37 2.88 10.67 -13.65
C PRO A 37 3.21 10.75 -12.14
N VAL A 38 4.36 11.33 -11.81
CA VAL A 38 4.84 11.43 -10.41
C VAL A 38 3.92 12.27 -9.54
N ASP A 39 3.38 13.37 -10.06
CA ASP A 39 2.48 14.26 -9.36
C ASP A 39 1.18 13.57 -8.93
N THR A 40 0.61 12.71 -9.79
CA THR A 40 -0.55 11.86 -9.43
C THR A 40 -0.23 10.92 -8.27
N GLY A 41 0.91 10.23 -8.34
CA GLY A 41 1.35 9.32 -7.26
C GLY A 41 1.57 10.04 -5.94
N VAL A 42 2.27 11.18 -5.96
CA VAL A 42 2.54 11.99 -4.77
C VAL A 42 1.24 12.51 -4.14
N ALA A 43 0.32 13.02 -4.95
CA ALA A 43 -0.97 13.51 -4.45
C ALA A 43 -1.75 12.40 -3.73
N ALA A 44 -1.80 11.19 -4.31
CA ALA A 44 -2.51 10.06 -3.71
C ALA A 44 -1.82 9.52 -2.44
N VAL A 45 -0.47 9.50 -2.40
CA VAL A 45 0.27 9.15 -1.18
C VAL A 45 0.04 10.18 -0.08
N LEU A 46 0.03 11.47 -0.41
CA LEU A 46 -0.24 12.53 0.56
C LEU A 46 -1.66 12.42 1.13
N ASP A 47 -2.64 12.07 0.30
CA ASP A 47 -4.01 11.83 0.77
C ASP A 47 -4.04 10.71 1.82
N ILE A 48 -3.36 9.57 1.57
CA ILE A 48 -3.23 8.51 2.56
C ILE A 48 -2.58 9.03 3.86
N VAL A 49 -1.44 9.71 3.76
CA VAL A 49 -0.70 10.20 4.94
C VAL A 49 -1.52 11.19 5.77
N LEU A 50 -2.32 12.04 5.12
CA LEU A 50 -3.11 13.08 5.79
C LEU A 50 -4.45 12.60 6.34
N THR A 51 -5.01 11.51 5.78
CA THR A 51 -6.35 11.01 6.15
C THR A 51 -6.31 9.74 7.01
N THR A 52 -5.15 9.07 7.08
CA THR A 52 -4.98 7.81 7.81
C THR A 52 -4.54 8.04 9.26
N GLY A 53 -5.11 7.25 10.18
CA GLY A 53 -4.73 7.19 11.58
C GLY A 53 -4.36 5.78 12.06
N LYS A 54 -4.50 5.56 13.37
CA LYS A 54 -4.09 4.32 14.06
C LYS A 54 -4.77 3.06 13.54
N GLU A 55 -5.94 3.19 12.91
CA GLU A 55 -6.69 2.09 12.30
C GLU A 55 -5.95 1.39 11.16
N LYS A 56 -4.96 2.05 10.56
CA LYS A 56 -4.08 1.46 9.53
C LYS A 56 -2.70 1.10 10.04
N ASN A 57 -2.47 1.11 11.36
CA ASN A 57 -1.18 0.73 11.92
C ASN A 57 -0.81 -0.71 11.52
N GLY A 58 0.42 -0.88 11.02
CA GLY A 58 0.97 -2.14 10.53
C GLY A 58 0.45 -2.59 9.15
N ARG A 59 -0.38 -1.78 8.46
CA ARG A 59 -1.00 -2.18 7.18
C ARG A 59 -0.16 -1.85 5.96
N PHE A 60 -0.52 -2.45 4.83
CA PHE A 60 0.04 -2.15 3.51
C PHE A 60 -1.04 -1.57 2.61
N LEU A 61 -0.90 -0.30 2.23
CA LEU A 61 -1.95 0.46 1.56
C LEU A 61 -1.61 0.64 0.08
N ASN A 62 -2.62 0.51 -0.78
CA ASN A 62 -2.54 0.94 -2.17
C ASN A 62 -3.02 2.38 -2.32
N ILE A 63 -2.47 3.12 -3.28
CA ILE A 63 -3.03 4.42 -3.65
C ILE A 63 -4.36 4.26 -4.38
N HIS A 64 -5.20 5.30 -4.27
CA HIS A 64 -6.41 5.44 -5.06
C HIS A 64 -6.16 6.43 -6.21
N VAL A 65 -6.42 6.02 -7.44
CA VAL A 65 -6.41 6.90 -8.61
C VAL A 65 -7.72 6.72 -9.36
N PRO A 66 -8.54 7.77 -9.51
CA PRO A 66 -9.82 7.68 -10.22
C PRO A 66 -9.67 7.11 -11.63
N GLY A 67 -10.43 6.07 -11.95
CA GLY A 67 -10.40 5.38 -13.24
C GLY A 67 -9.43 4.20 -13.32
N TRP A 68 -8.66 3.92 -12.26
CA TRP A 68 -7.72 2.80 -12.18
C TRP A 68 -8.21 1.64 -11.30
N GLU A 69 -9.43 1.70 -10.77
CA GLU A 69 -9.97 0.72 -9.81
C GLU A 69 -10.27 -0.64 -10.46
N SER A 70 -10.43 -0.68 -11.79
CA SER A 70 -10.71 -1.89 -12.56
C SER A 70 -9.97 -1.88 -13.89
N ASN A 71 -8.73 -1.39 -13.87
CA ASN A 71 -7.86 -1.39 -15.04
C ASN A 71 -7.61 -2.85 -15.51
N PRO A 72 -7.77 -3.15 -16.82
CA PRO A 72 -7.56 -4.51 -17.36
C PRO A 72 -6.08 -4.92 -17.40
N GLY A 73 -5.16 -3.99 -17.16
CA GLY A 73 -3.72 -4.27 -17.03
C GLY A 73 -3.35 -4.96 -15.72
N MET A 74 -2.05 -5.18 -15.52
CA MET A 74 -1.56 -5.83 -14.30
C MET A 74 -1.72 -4.97 -13.04
N ASN A 75 -1.75 -3.65 -13.21
CA ASN A 75 -1.78 -2.71 -12.09
C ASN A 75 -3.17 -2.11 -11.92
N GLN A 76 -3.62 -2.07 -10.67
CA GLN A 76 -4.85 -1.41 -10.23
C GLN A 76 -4.50 -0.50 -9.05
N TYR A 77 -5.04 0.71 -9.05
CA TYR A 77 -4.83 1.73 -8.02
C TYR A 77 -6.17 2.06 -7.36
N ASP A 78 -6.69 1.07 -6.64
CA ASP A 78 -8.06 1.03 -6.14
C ASP A 78 -8.24 1.58 -4.72
N GLY A 79 -7.16 2.01 -4.06
CA GLY A 79 -7.18 2.49 -2.69
C GLY A 79 -7.38 1.41 -1.63
N LYS A 80 -7.39 0.12 -2.00
CA LYS A 80 -7.61 -0.96 -1.05
C LYS A 80 -6.33 -1.30 -0.28
N GLU A 81 -6.53 -2.04 0.80
CA GLU A 81 -5.42 -2.66 1.52
C GLU A 81 -4.85 -3.80 0.68
N LEU A 82 -3.54 -3.80 0.49
CA LEU A 82 -2.83 -4.88 -0.16
C LEU A 82 -2.61 -6.01 0.84
N PRO A 83 -2.67 -7.28 0.38
CA PRO A 83 -2.51 -8.42 1.27
C PRO A 83 -1.17 -8.34 2.00
N CYS A 84 -1.20 -8.33 3.33
CA CYS A 84 -0.03 -8.63 4.12
C CYS A 84 0.10 -10.16 4.26
N VAL A 85 1.31 -10.66 4.57
CA VAL A 85 1.62 -12.10 4.60
C VAL A 85 0.72 -12.91 5.56
N ASN A 86 0.01 -12.23 6.48
CA ASN A 86 -0.87 -12.83 7.47
C ASN A 86 -2.35 -12.89 7.05
N ASP A 87 -2.72 -12.28 5.91
CA ASP A 87 -4.10 -12.35 5.37
C ASP A 87 -4.30 -13.54 4.42
N VAL A 88 -3.29 -14.41 4.27
CA VAL A 88 -3.50 -15.73 3.68
C VAL A 88 -4.35 -16.52 4.67
N PRO A 89 -5.59 -16.92 4.33
CA PRO A 89 -6.37 -17.79 5.20
C PRO A 89 -5.53 -19.05 5.49
N ALA A 90 -5.57 -19.51 6.74
CA ALA A 90 -4.90 -20.72 7.23
C ALA A 90 -5.50 -22.01 6.61
N SER A 91 -5.63 -22.05 5.29
CA SER A 91 -6.10 -23.16 4.49
C SER A 91 -5.06 -23.49 3.42
N ARG A 92 -3.82 -23.68 3.85
CA ARG A 92 -2.99 -24.72 3.27
C ARG A 92 -2.78 -25.73 4.38
N SER A 93 -3.71 -26.67 4.46
CA SER A 93 -3.51 -27.93 5.14
C SER A 93 -2.24 -28.55 4.57
N ASP A 94 -1.21 -28.63 5.41
CA ASP A 94 -0.15 -29.60 5.23
C ASP A 94 -0.80 -30.94 4.94
N THR A 95 -0.71 -31.35 3.68
CA THR A 95 -1.01 -32.72 3.28
C THR A 95 0.34 -33.32 2.97
N ALA A 96 0.61 -34.42 3.69
CA ALA A 96 1.86 -35.15 3.81
C ALA A 96 2.54 -35.51 2.48
#